data_AF-A0A3P8MEC9-F1
#
_entry.id   AF-A0A3P8MEC9-F1
#
_cell.length_a   1.000
_cell.length_b   1.000
_cell.length_c   1.000
_cell.angle_alpha   90.00
_cell.angle_beta   90.00
_cell.angle_gamma   90.00
#
_symmetry.space_group_name_H-M   'P 1'
#
loop_
_entity.id
_entity.type
_entity.pdbx_description
1 polymer ?
#
loop_
_entity_poly.entity_id
_entity_poly.type
_entity_poly.pdbx_seq_one_letter_code
_entity_poly.pdbx_strand_id
1 'polypeptide(L)'
;MAGQGDSSVGLRDRGPLAASDVRFLIGAIAPIVDARVEAGTPHGRLSPAALQVEAGTARLTDPAEADEATTYAAPEVRAGGAPSARSEVFALASTTYTLLTGHPPNPYGFATVRRDRPDLGPEVDGVLLQATARTPDLRFASAGEFAAALAEALDQPIPLSSVPVRVPEPVTPIPLETTPAPTAAEPAAPARTRPRLEIPEAALPIVFLLLVVLAAAGFMALFLSGS
;
A
#
# COMPACT_ATOMS: atom_id res chain seq x y z
N MET A 1 12.83 -15.28 -44.41
CA MET A 1 11.71 -14.56 -43.76
C MET A 1 12.14 -14.30 -42.33
N ALA A 2 12.41 -13.04 -41.99
CA ALA A 2 12.93 -12.65 -40.69
C ALA A 2 11.84 -12.82 -39.62
N GLY A 3 12.18 -13.48 -38.51
CA GLY A 3 11.35 -13.53 -37.32
C GLY A 3 11.30 -12.14 -36.69
N GLN A 4 10.13 -11.52 -36.70
CA GLN A 4 9.82 -10.32 -35.96
C GLN A 4 9.80 -10.72 -34.47
N GLY A 5 10.92 -10.53 -33.79
CA GLY A 5 11.03 -10.77 -32.35
C GLY A 5 10.13 -9.81 -31.60
N ASP A 6 9.07 -10.35 -31.02
CA ASP A 6 8.31 -9.71 -29.97
C ASP A 6 9.28 -9.37 -28.83
N SER A 7 9.70 -8.10 -28.74
CA SER A 7 10.66 -7.60 -27.75
C SER A 7 9.95 -6.78 -26.68
N SER A 8 8.69 -7.13 -26.40
CA SER A 8 7.98 -6.67 -25.23
C SER A 8 8.33 -7.57 -24.04
N VAL A 9 9.22 -7.10 -23.16
CA VAL A 9 9.56 -7.84 -21.93
C VAL A 9 8.58 -7.42 -20.85
N GLY A 10 7.70 -8.34 -20.44
CA GLY A 10 6.81 -8.13 -19.30
C GLY A 10 7.61 -7.99 -18.00
N LEU A 11 7.34 -6.93 -17.23
CA LEU A 11 8.02 -6.69 -15.95
C LEU A 11 7.67 -7.72 -14.86
N ARG A 12 6.61 -8.52 -15.06
CA ARG A 12 6.21 -9.61 -14.15
C ARG A 12 7.30 -10.66 -13.94
N ASP A 13 8.12 -10.92 -14.95
CA ASP A 13 9.15 -11.98 -14.91
C ASP A 13 10.51 -11.46 -14.40
N ARG A 14 10.59 -10.16 -14.08
CA ARG A 14 11.78 -9.58 -13.47
C ARG A 14 11.64 -9.61 -11.96
N GLY A 15 12.72 -10.00 -11.28
CA GLY A 15 12.86 -9.75 -9.84
C GLY A 15 12.85 -8.24 -9.54
N PRO A 16 13.07 -7.85 -8.27
CA PRO A 16 13.15 -6.46 -7.87
C PRO A 16 14.02 -5.61 -8.82
N LEU A 17 13.47 -4.50 -9.32
CA LEU A 17 14.17 -3.61 -10.25
C LEU A 17 15.13 -2.68 -9.50
N ALA A 18 16.19 -2.24 -10.19
CA ALA A 18 17.08 -1.21 -9.68
C ALA A 18 16.32 0.10 -9.44
N ALA A 19 16.76 0.88 -8.44
CA ALA A 19 16.14 2.17 -8.11
C ALA A 19 16.13 3.12 -9.32
N SER A 20 17.21 3.15 -10.09
CA SER A 20 17.33 3.93 -11.33
C SER A 20 16.30 3.54 -12.39
N ASP A 21 16.03 2.25 -12.53
CA ASP A 21 15.09 1.73 -13.53
C ASP A 21 13.65 2.05 -13.13
N VAL A 22 13.32 1.91 -11.84
CA VAL A 22 12.01 2.33 -11.31
C VAL A 22 11.83 3.83 -11.46
N ARG A 23 12.83 4.63 -11.12
CA ARG A 23 12.81 6.10 -11.30
C ARG A 23 12.54 6.49 -12.75
N PHE A 24 13.26 5.87 -13.69
CA PHE A 24 13.07 6.09 -15.13
C PHE A 24 11.66 5.70 -15.58
N LEU A 25 11.22 4.49 -15.22
CA LEU A 25 9.94 3.94 -15.64
C LEU A 25 8.77 4.77 -15.11
N ILE A 26 8.74 5.06 -13.80
CA ILE A 26 7.65 5.83 -13.18
C ILE A 26 7.65 7.26 -13.70
N GLY A 27 8.82 7.89 -13.90
CA GLY A 27 8.93 9.20 -14.52
C GLY A 27 8.39 9.25 -15.96
N ALA A 28 8.54 8.18 -16.73
CA ALA A 28 8.01 8.09 -18.09
C ALA A 28 6.51 7.75 -18.13
N ILE A 29 6.01 6.96 -17.17
CA ILE A 29 4.59 6.54 -17.11
C ILE A 29 3.69 7.63 -16.53
N ALA A 30 4.16 8.41 -15.56
CA ALA A 30 3.33 9.40 -14.87
C ALA A 30 2.67 10.43 -15.81
N PRO A 31 3.36 11.03 -16.80
CA PRO A 31 2.70 11.92 -17.77
C PRO A 31 1.62 11.24 -18.60
N ILE A 32 1.78 9.95 -18.92
CA ILE A 32 0.79 9.16 -19.67
C ILE A 32 -0.47 8.97 -18.82
N VAL A 33 -0.29 8.70 -17.53
CA VAL A 33 -1.39 8.56 -16.56
C VAL A 33 -2.13 9.88 -16.38
N ASP A 34 -1.40 10.99 -16.21
CA ASP A 34 -2.00 12.32 -16.06
C ASP A 34 -2.79 12.74 -17.31
N ALA A 35 -2.25 12.51 -18.51
CA ALA A 35 -2.95 12.78 -19.76
C ALA A 35 -4.24 11.95 -19.90
N ARG A 36 -4.25 10.70 -19.42
CA ARG A 36 -5.44 9.85 -19.40
C ARG A 36 -6.52 10.40 -18.46
N VAL A 37 -6.11 10.88 -17.29
CA VAL A 37 -7.01 11.53 -16.32
C VAL A 37 -7.61 12.80 -16.93
N GLU A 38 -6.78 13.63 -17.58
CA GLU A 38 -7.24 14.85 -18.26
C GLU A 38 -8.21 14.56 -19.40
N ALA A 39 -7.99 13.46 -20.14
CA ALA A 39 -8.92 12.97 -21.16
C ALA A 39 -10.22 12.36 -20.59
N GLY A 40 -10.39 12.34 -19.26
CA GLY A 40 -11.61 11.86 -18.60
C GLY A 40 -11.76 10.33 -18.60
N THR A 41 -10.67 9.59 -18.78
CA THR A 41 -10.69 8.11 -18.84
C THR A 41 -9.79 7.43 -17.79
N PRO A 42 -9.83 7.85 -16.50
CA PRO A 42 -9.07 7.16 -15.46
C PRO A 42 -9.53 5.71 -15.34
N HIS A 43 -8.57 4.81 -15.13
CA HIS A 43 -8.78 3.38 -15.03
C HIS A 43 -8.54 2.87 -13.59
N GLY A 44 -7.56 3.46 -12.87
CA GLY A 44 -7.30 3.16 -11.45
C GLY A 44 -6.78 1.74 -11.16
N ARG A 45 -6.29 1.05 -12.20
CA ARG A 45 -5.80 -0.35 -12.14
C ARG A 45 -4.50 -0.45 -12.94
N LEU A 46 -3.43 0.04 -12.36
CA LEU A 46 -2.07 -0.06 -12.88
C LEU A 46 -1.39 -1.21 -12.17
N SER A 47 -0.89 -2.20 -12.92
CA SER A 47 -0.13 -3.35 -12.41
C SER A 47 1.21 -3.45 -13.14
N PRO A 48 2.19 -4.21 -12.62
CA PRO A 48 3.47 -4.40 -13.31
C PRO A 48 3.35 -4.88 -14.76
N ALA A 49 2.35 -5.71 -15.10
CA ALA A 49 2.15 -6.14 -16.49
C ALA A 49 1.61 -5.07 -17.43
N ALA A 50 0.93 -4.06 -16.91
CA ALA A 50 0.47 -2.93 -17.71
C ALA A 50 1.64 -2.03 -18.12
N LEU A 51 2.76 -2.08 -17.40
CA LEU A 51 3.96 -1.31 -17.69
C LEU A 51 4.92 -2.15 -18.54
N GLN A 52 5.21 -1.68 -19.75
CA GLN A 52 6.14 -2.33 -20.66
C GLN A 52 7.29 -1.40 -21.01
N VAL A 53 8.47 -1.97 -21.25
CA VAL A 53 9.62 -1.25 -21.80
C VAL A 53 9.96 -1.87 -23.14
N GLU A 54 9.77 -1.10 -24.21
CA GLU A 54 10.02 -1.50 -25.60
C GLU A 54 11.04 -0.54 -26.21
N ALA A 55 12.18 -1.07 -26.68
CA ALA A 55 13.27 -0.28 -27.25
C ALA A 55 13.70 0.94 -26.38
N GLY A 56 13.69 0.79 -25.06
CA GLY A 56 14.04 1.85 -24.10
C GLY A 56 12.93 2.89 -23.85
N THR A 57 11.74 2.70 -24.42
CA THR A 57 10.58 3.55 -24.20
C THR A 57 9.58 2.85 -23.29
N ALA A 58 9.15 3.52 -22.22
CA ALA A 58 8.09 3.03 -21.37
C ALA A 58 6.72 3.20 -22.06
N ARG A 59 5.90 2.15 -22.00
CA ARG A 59 4.53 2.14 -22.51
C ARG A 59 3.58 1.65 -21.43
N LEU A 60 2.38 2.21 -21.44
CA LEU A 60 1.26 1.75 -20.62
C LEU A 60 0.26 1.04 -21.53
N THR A 61 0.07 -0.26 -21.32
CA THR A 61 -0.97 -1.04 -22.01
C THR A 61 -2.22 -1.11 -21.14
N ASP A 62 -3.35 -1.42 -21.75
CA ASP A 62 -4.54 -1.73 -20.98
C ASP A 62 -4.31 -3.01 -20.15
N PRO A 63 -4.76 -3.05 -18.89
CA PRO A 63 -4.46 -4.17 -18.00
C PRO A 63 -5.13 -5.46 -18.52
N ALA A 64 -4.31 -6.51 -18.69
CA ALA A 64 -4.82 -7.85 -18.97
C ALA A 64 -5.40 -8.49 -17.70
N GLU A 65 -6.60 -9.06 -17.85
CA GLU A 65 -7.45 -9.74 -16.85
C GLU A 65 -7.75 -8.96 -15.54
N ALA A 66 -9.05 -8.90 -15.20
CA ALA A 66 -9.56 -8.09 -14.10
C ALA A 66 -8.95 -8.47 -12.73
N ASP A 67 -8.65 -9.73 -12.45
CA ASP A 67 -8.29 -10.15 -11.09
C ASP A 67 -6.94 -9.60 -10.62
N GLU A 68 -5.89 -9.67 -11.43
CA GLU A 68 -4.57 -9.21 -10.98
C GLU A 68 -4.53 -7.69 -10.80
N ALA A 69 -5.08 -6.94 -11.75
CA ALA A 69 -5.07 -5.48 -11.71
C ALA A 69 -5.90 -4.93 -10.52
N THR A 70 -6.87 -5.70 -10.00
CA THR A 70 -7.61 -5.37 -8.76
C THR A 70 -6.72 -5.36 -7.53
N THR A 71 -5.67 -6.18 -7.49
CA THR A 71 -4.73 -6.27 -6.35
C THR A 71 -4.05 -4.94 -6.08
N TYR A 72 -3.80 -4.17 -7.15
CA TYR A 72 -3.15 -2.87 -7.11
C TYR A 72 -4.13 -1.70 -7.00
N ALA A 73 -5.43 -1.96 -7.20
CA ALA A 73 -6.43 -0.91 -7.27
C ALA A 73 -6.69 -0.28 -5.89
N ALA A 74 -7.01 1.01 -5.91
CA ALA A 74 -7.38 1.75 -4.72
C ALA A 74 -8.61 1.13 -4.02
N PRO A 75 -8.75 1.28 -2.69
CA PRO A 75 -9.87 0.70 -1.95
C PRO A 75 -11.24 1.09 -2.51
N GLU A 76 -11.40 2.33 -2.94
CA GLU A 76 -12.63 2.83 -3.55
C GLU A 76 -12.92 2.20 -4.92
N VAL A 77 -11.89 1.94 -5.73
CA VAL A 77 -12.03 1.26 -7.03
C VAL A 77 -12.34 -0.22 -6.84
N ARG A 78 -11.69 -0.88 -5.87
CA ARG A 78 -11.99 -2.27 -5.48
C ARG A 78 -13.42 -2.43 -4.97
N ALA A 79 -13.97 -1.39 -4.35
CA ALA A 79 -15.36 -1.35 -3.92
C ALA A 79 -16.37 -1.05 -5.05
N GLY A 80 -15.91 -0.89 -6.29
CA GLY A 80 -16.75 -0.58 -7.46
C GLY A 80 -16.99 0.91 -7.69
N GLY A 81 -16.30 1.79 -6.96
CA GLY A 81 -16.33 3.23 -7.20
C GLY A 81 -15.67 3.63 -8.51
N ALA A 82 -16.06 4.80 -9.04
CA ALA A 82 -15.46 5.35 -10.25
C ALA A 82 -13.98 5.71 -10.01
N PRO A 83 -13.06 5.30 -10.91
CA PRO A 83 -11.67 5.72 -10.82
C PRO A 83 -11.51 7.25 -10.93
N SER A 84 -10.46 7.75 -10.31
CA SER A 84 -10.09 9.17 -10.32
C SER A 84 -8.57 9.35 -10.44
N ALA A 85 -8.11 10.58 -10.57
CA ALA A 85 -6.68 10.93 -10.47
C ALA A 85 -6.02 10.32 -9.21
N ARG A 86 -6.71 10.42 -8.06
CA ARG A 86 -6.22 9.90 -6.78
C ARG A 86 -6.17 8.37 -6.75
N SER A 87 -7.05 7.71 -7.49
CA SER A 87 -7.05 6.25 -7.61
C SER A 87 -5.94 5.74 -8.54
N GLU A 88 -5.60 6.50 -9.59
CA GLU A 88 -4.43 6.22 -10.44
C GLU A 88 -3.12 6.36 -9.66
N VAL A 89 -2.97 7.40 -8.84
CA VAL A 89 -1.81 7.58 -7.95
C VAL A 89 -1.63 6.38 -7.03
N PHE A 90 -2.71 5.92 -6.40
CA PHE A 90 -2.67 4.73 -5.53
C PHE A 90 -2.19 3.50 -6.28
N ALA A 91 -2.73 3.25 -7.48
CA ALA A 91 -2.39 2.07 -8.26
C ALA A 91 -0.96 2.11 -8.78
N LEU A 92 -0.48 3.29 -9.21
CA LEU A 92 0.90 3.50 -9.63
C LEU A 92 1.87 3.28 -8.47
N ALA A 93 1.55 3.76 -7.27
CA ALA A 93 2.35 3.54 -6.08
C ALA A 93 2.37 2.07 -5.65
N SER A 94 1.22 1.38 -5.70
CA SER A 94 1.14 -0.06 -5.42
C SER A 94 1.97 -0.89 -6.41
N THR A 95 1.96 -0.49 -7.69
CA THR A 95 2.84 -1.08 -8.71
C THR A 95 4.31 -0.80 -8.40
N THR A 96 4.64 0.45 -8.08
CA THR A 96 6.00 0.87 -7.72
C THR A 96 6.56 0.04 -6.57
N TYR A 97 5.77 -0.18 -5.50
CA TYR A 97 6.15 -1.05 -4.39
C TYR A 97 6.55 -2.45 -4.87
N THR A 98 5.75 -3.03 -5.75
CA THR A 98 6.02 -4.38 -6.28
C THR A 98 7.24 -4.41 -7.18
N LEU A 99 7.44 -3.38 -8.01
CA LEU A 99 8.64 -3.25 -8.83
C LEU A 99 9.92 -3.12 -7.97
N LEU A 100 9.83 -2.44 -6.82
CA LEU A 100 10.97 -2.25 -5.92
C LEU A 100 11.27 -3.49 -5.06
N THR A 101 10.24 -4.24 -4.65
CA THR A 101 10.37 -5.30 -3.64
C THR A 101 10.21 -6.72 -4.20
N GLY A 102 9.61 -6.85 -5.39
CA GLY A 102 9.19 -8.13 -5.96
C GLY A 102 7.93 -8.72 -5.32
N HIS A 103 7.31 -8.04 -4.35
CA HIS A 103 6.16 -8.53 -3.62
C HIS A 103 4.91 -7.70 -3.93
N PRO A 104 3.74 -8.32 -4.21
CA PRO A 104 2.52 -7.57 -4.43
C PRO A 104 2.05 -6.84 -3.15
N PRO A 105 1.27 -5.75 -3.28
CA PRO A 105 0.56 -5.15 -2.16
C PRO A 105 -0.33 -6.17 -1.46
N ASN A 106 -0.40 -6.10 -0.13
CA ASN A 106 -1.35 -6.91 0.63
C ASN A 106 -2.59 -6.08 1.03
N PRO A 107 -3.73 -6.71 1.37
CA PRO A 107 -4.96 -5.99 1.72
C PRO A 107 -4.86 -5.10 2.98
N TYR A 108 -3.87 -5.35 3.84
CA TYR A 108 -3.64 -4.64 5.09
C TYR A 108 -2.67 -3.46 4.94
N GLY A 109 -1.99 -3.33 3.80
CA GLY A 109 -1.03 -2.27 3.49
C GLY A 109 0.28 -2.80 2.91
N PHE A 110 1.36 -2.06 3.13
CA PHE A 110 2.71 -2.42 2.68
C PHE A 110 3.60 -2.78 3.86
N ALA A 111 4.51 -3.73 3.67
CA ALA A 111 5.68 -3.79 4.52
C ALA A 111 6.61 -2.61 4.18
N THR A 112 7.57 -2.29 5.03
CA THR A 112 8.64 -1.36 4.64
C THR A 112 9.40 -1.91 3.45
N VAL A 113 9.61 -1.07 2.43
CA VAL A 113 10.43 -1.39 1.26
C VAL A 113 11.84 -1.80 1.68
N ARG A 114 12.35 -1.21 2.78
CA ARG A 114 13.69 -1.47 3.33
C ARG A 114 13.91 -2.90 3.81
N ARG A 115 12.83 -3.68 4.01
CA ARG A 115 12.93 -5.10 4.32
C ARG A 115 13.59 -5.87 3.18
N ASP A 116 13.19 -5.59 1.95
CA ASP A 116 13.69 -6.24 0.73
C ASP A 116 14.77 -5.40 0.03
N ARG A 117 14.78 -4.09 0.30
CA ARG A 117 15.70 -3.10 -0.28
C ARG A 117 16.39 -2.26 0.81
N PRO A 118 17.29 -2.86 1.61
CA PRO A 118 18.00 -2.15 2.66
C PRO A 118 18.94 -1.04 2.13
N ASP A 119 19.17 -1.01 0.82
CA ASP A 119 19.86 0.04 0.08
C ASP A 119 19.05 1.34 -0.08
N LEU A 120 17.74 1.32 0.21
CA LEU A 120 16.85 2.48 0.09
C LEU A 120 16.59 3.16 1.44
N GLY A 121 16.44 4.49 1.40
CA GLY A 121 16.13 5.31 2.56
C GLY A 121 14.66 5.20 3.03
N PRO A 122 14.35 5.58 4.28
CA PRO A 122 12.97 5.62 4.80
C PRO A 122 12.05 6.60 4.05
N GLU A 123 12.60 7.52 3.27
CA GLU A 123 11.86 8.49 2.47
C GLU A 123 11.00 7.81 1.40
N VAL A 124 11.47 6.69 0.84
CA VAL A 124 10.71 5.86 -0.11
C VAL A 124 9.45 5.31 0.55
N ASP A 125 9.56 4.82 1.80
CA ASP A 125 8.40 4.37 2.57
C ASP A 125 7.41 5.53 2.79
N GLY A 126 7.91 6.73 3.13
CA GLY A 126 7.08 7.92 3.34
C GLY A 126 6.26 8.31 2.10
N VAL A 127 6.91 8.34 0.93
CA VAL A 127 6.24 8.66 -0.34
C VAL A 127 5.18 7.61 -0.69
N LEU A 128 5.51 6.33 -0.57
CA LEU A 128 4.55 5.25 -0.84
C LEU A 128 3.38 5.26 0.14
N LEU A 129 3.62 5.54 1.43
CA LEU A 129 2.57 5.64 2.45
C LEU A 129 1.61 6.79 2.15
N GLN A 130 2.09 7.96 1.73
CA GLN A 130 1.23 9.07 1.32
C GLN A 130 0.42 8.71 0.07
N ALA A 131 1.08 8.22 -0.97
CA ALA A 131 0.43 7.87 -2.23
C ALA A 131 -0.66 6.78 -2.07
N THR A 132 -0.53 5.96 -1.04
CA THR A 132 -1.44 4.84 -0.75
C THR A 132 -2.32 5.07 0.48
N ALA A 133 -2.47 6.33 0.90
CA ALA A 133 -3.39 6.69 1.96
C ALA A 133 -4.82 6.22 1.66
N ARG A 134 -5.54 5.70 2.67
CA ARG A 134 -6.93 5.24 2.49
C ARG A 134 -7.84 6.37 2.00
N THR A 135 -7.69 7.56 2.58
CA THR A 135 -8.42 8.77 2.15
C THR A 135 -7.79 9.34 0.87
N PRO A 136 -8.54 9.44 -0.25
CA PRO A 136 -7.99 9.91 -1.53
C PRO A 136 -7.35 11.30 -1.49
N ASP A 137 -7.91 12.23 -0.70
CA ASP A 137 -7.42 13.61 -0.62
C ASP A 137 -6.05 13.75 0.07
N LEU A 138 -5.64 12.74 0.83
CA LEU A 138 -4.32 12.71 1.49
C LEU A 138 -3.20 12.21 0.55
N ARG A 139 -3.54 11.77 -0.65
CA ARG A 139 -2.56 11.28 -1.65
C ARG A 139 -1.91 12.46 -2.38
N PHE A 140 -1.07 12.18 -3.37
CA PHE A 140 -0.61 13.20 -4.34
C PHE A 140 -1.75 13.58 -5.30
N ALA A 141 -1.75 14.83 -5.79
CA ALA A 141 -2.84 15.33 -6.65
C ALA A 141 -2.82 14.70 -8.04
N SER A 142 -1.62 14.36 -8.53
CA SER A 142 -1.38 13.76 -9.84
C SER A 142 -0.32 12.67 -9.78
N ALA A 143 -0.23 11.86 -10.83
CA ALA A 143 0.83 10.87 -10.97
C ALA A 143 2.20 11.56 -11.13
N GLY A 144 2.25 12.72 -11.78
CA GLY A 144 3.47 13.53 -11.89
C GLY A 144 4.02 14.00 -10.55
N GLU A 145 3.15 14.46 -9.64
CA GLU A 145 3.57 14.85 -8.27
C GLU A 145 4.15 13.65 -7.51
N PHE A 146 3.48 12.49 -7.60
CA PHE A 146 3.98 11.26 -7.00
C PHE A 146 5.35 10.86 -7.59
N ALA A 147 5.51 10.90 -8.92
CA ALA A 147 6.76 10.54 -9.59
C ALA A 147 7.92 11.47 -9.21
N ALA A 148 7.65 12.76 -9.06
CA ALA A 148 8.65 13.73 -8.61
C ALA A 148 9.11 13.44 -7.18
N ALA A 149 8.16 13.23 -6.25
CA ALA A 149 8.48 12.90 -4.85
C ALA A 149 9.24 11.56 -4.74
N LEU A 150 8.84 10.57 -5.54
CA LEU A 150 9.53 9.28 -5.58
C LEU A 150 10.97 9.42 -6.11
N ALA A 151 11.18 10.20 -7.17
CA ALA A 151 12.50 10.42 -7.72
C ALA A 151 13.44 11.07 -6.71
N GLU A 152 12.97 12.08 -5.98
CA GLU A 152 13.72 12.71 -4.90
C GLU A 152 14.07 11.69 -3.81
N ALA A 153 13.09 10.90 -3.35
CA ALA A 153 13.30 9.88 -2.32
C ALA A 153 14.29 8.77 -2.74
N LEU A 154 14.29 8.37 -4.03
CA LEU A 154 15.21 7.36 -4.56
C LEU A 154 16.64 7.89 -4.73
N ASP A 155 16.81 9.20 -4.90
CA ASP A 155 18.11 9.85 -5.05
C ASP A 155 18.74 10.22 -3.68
N GLN A 156 18.00 10.10 -2.57
CA GLN A 156 18.52 10.41 -1.23
C GLN A 156 19.48 9.33 -0.71
N PRO A 157 20.67 9.72 -0.21
CA PRO A 157 21.58 8.79 0.44
C PRO A 157 20.97 8.28 1.75
N ILE A 158 21.15 6.99 2.06
CA ILE A 158 20.70 6.41 3.33
C ILE A 158 21.31 7.21 4.48
N PRO A 159 20.50 7.89 5.32
CA PRO A 159 21.06 8.56 6.47
C PRO A 159 21.64 7.49 7.39
N LEU A 160 22.96 7.53 7.61
CA LEU A 160 23.60 6.75 8.65
C LEU A 160 22.97 7.23 9.96
N SER A 161 22.04 6.45 10.50
CA SER A 161 21.39 6.77 11.76
C SER A 161 22.44 6.71 12.86
N SER A 162 23.04 7.86 13.17
CA SER A 162 23.75 8.08 14.40
C SER A 162 22.70 8.25 15.50
N VAL A 163 22.04 7.16 15.89
CA VAL A 163 21.56 7.10 17.26
C VAL A 163 22.83 7.25 18.10
N PRO A 164 23.05 8.36 18.84
CA PRO A 164 24.17 8.40 19.74
C PRO A 164 23.94 7.24 20.68
N VAL A 165 24.78 6.20 20.57
CA VAL A 165 24.89 5.20 21.62
C VAL A 165 25.24 6.03 22.84
N ARG A 166 24.26 6.24 23.72
CA ARG A 166 24.53 6.73 25.07
C ARG A 166 25.43 5.66 25.65
N VAL A 167 26.74 5.89 25.60
CA VAL A 167 27.66 5.22 26.51
C VAL A 167 27.08 5.57 27.88
N PRO A 168 26.54 4.60 28.64
CA PRO A 168 26.09 4.92 29.98
C PRO A 168 27.30 5.57 30.67
N GLU A 169 27.10 6.80 31.17
CA GLU A 169 28.13 7.42 32.02
C GLU A 169 28.51 6.39 33.08
N PRO A 170 29.81 6.29 33.44
CA PRO A 170 30.24 5.42 34.52
C PRO A 170 29.32 5.66 35.71
N VAL A 171 28.49 4.67 36.01
CA VAL A 171 27.46 4.80 37.04
C VAL A 171 28.24 4.99 38.32
N THR A 172 28.25 6.22 38.86
CA THR A 172 28.74 6.44 40.20
C THR A 172 27.88 5.56 41.09
N PRO A 173 28.44 4.62 41.86
CA PRO A 173 27.62 3.75 42.69
C PRO A 173 26.79 4.65 43.61
N ILE A 174 25.48 4.64 43.38
CA ILE A 174 24.52 5.33 44.26
C ILE A 174 24.72 4.68 45.63
N PRO A 175 25.02 5.46 46.69
CA PRO A 175 25.00 4.91 48.05
C PRO A 175 23.64 4.24 48.25
N LEU A 176 23.66 2.95 48.58
CA LEU A 176 22.46 2.19 48.94
C LEU A 176 21.89 2.84 50.21
N GLU A 177 21.04 3.85 50.04
CA GLU A 177 20.14 4.26 51.10
C GLU A 177 19.29 3.04 51.43
N THR A 178 19.50 2.51 52.63
CA THR A 178 18.76 1.37 53.13
C THR A 178 17.35 1.86 53.43
N THR A 179 16.47 1.76 52.43
CA THR A 179 15.03 1.98 52.66
C THR A 179 14.60 1.03 53.78
N PRO A 180 13.97 1.51 54.86
CA PRO A 180 13.39 0.61 55.85
C PRO A 180 12.36 -0.28 55.16
N ALA A 181 12.38 -1.56 55.51
CA ALA A 181 11.56 -2.60 54.93
C ALA A 181 10.07 -2.19 54.87
N PRO A 182 9.35 -2.46 53.77
CA PRO A 182 7.92 -2.19 53.70
C PRO A 182 7.21 -3.06 54.76
N THR A 183 6.56 -2.40 55.71
CA THR A 183 5.56 -3.03 56.57
C THR A 183 4.45 -3.59 55.70
N ALA A 184 4.20 -4.89 55.89
CA ALA A 184 3.06 -5.71 55.49
C ALA A 184 2.19 -5.19 54.35
N ALA A 185 2.28 -5.91 53.23
CA ALA A 185 1.45 -5.81 52.05
C ALA A 185 -0.06 -5.83 52.37
N GLU A 186 -0.76 -4.81 51.90
CA GLU A 186 -2.20 -4.87 51.66
C GLU A 186 -2.46 -5.78 50.44
N PRO A 187 -3.46 -6.69 50.46
CA PRO A 187 -3.70 -7.61 49.36
C PRO A 187 -4.04 -6.85 48.08
N ALA A 188 -3.23 -7.08 47.04
CA ALA A 188 -3.46 -6.57 45.70
C ALA A 188 -4.87 -6.93 45.22
N ALA A 189 -5.67 -5.90 44.94
CA ALA A 189 -6.93 -6.04 44.23
C ALA A 189 -6.72 -6.79 42.90
N PRO A 190 -7.60 -7.74 42.53
CA PRO A 190 -7.38 -8.56 41.36
C PRO A 190 -7.33 -7.70 40.09
N ALA A 191 -6.31 -7.96 39.27
CA ALA A 191 -6.16 -7.41 37.94
C ALA A 191 -7.48 -7.56 37.17
N ARG A 192 -8.08 -6.43 36.77
CA ARG A 192 -9.26 -6.43 35.90
C ARG A 192 -8.83 -6.94 34.53
N THR A 193 -9.08 -8.23 34.29
CA THR A 193 -9.03 -8.83 32.96
C THR A 193 -10.00 -8.09 32.04
N ARG A 194 -9.47 -7.44 31.01
CA ARG A 194 -10.32 -6.85 29.95
C ARG A 194 -11.08 -8.00 29.27
N PRO A 195 -12.40 -7.90 29.09
CA PRO A 195 -13.13 -8.94 28.37
C PRO A 195 -12.68 -8.93 26.92
N ARG A 196 -12.04 -10.03 26.50
CA ARG A 196 -11.83 -10.36 25.09
C ARG A 196 -13.21 -10.59 24.51
N LEU A 197 -13.64 -9.74 23.57
CA LEU A 197 -14.93 -9.88 22.91
C LEU A 197 -14.83 -11.09 21.96
N GLU A 198 -15.07 -12.28 22.49
CA GLU A 198 -15.23 -13.48 21.68
C GLU A 198 -16.64 -13.46 21.09
N ILE A 199 -16.71 -13.35 19.76
CA ILE A 199 -17.97 -13.46 19.03
C ILE A 199 -18.37 -14.94 19.13
N PRO A 200 -19.49 -15.28 19.80
CA PRO A 200 -19.92 -16.66 19.90
C PRO A 200 -20.27 -17.18 18.50
N GLU A 201 -19.70 -18.34 18.12
CA GLU A 201 -19.93 -19.03 16.83
C GLU A 201 -21.42 -19.20 16.47
N ALA A 202 -22.30 -19.16 17.47
CA ALA A 202 -23.75 -19.20 17.31
C ALA A 202 -24.39 -17.94 16.67
N ALA A 203 -23.64 -16.83 16.53
CA ALA A 203 -24.15 -15.60 15.91
C ALA A 203 -24.11 -15.60 14.37
N LEU A 204 -23.26 -16.45 13.77
CA LEU A 204 -23.09 -16.53 12.32
C LEU A 204 -24.38 -16.90 11.55
N PRO A 205 -25.19 -17.90 11.96
CA PRO A 205 -26.41 -18.24 11.23
C PRO A 205 -27.50 -17.17 11.34
N ILE A 206 -27.54 -16.41 12.45
CA ILE A 206 -28.54 -15.36 12.67
C ILE A 206 -28.26 -14.16 11.77
N VAL A 207 -26.99 -13.74 11.68
CA VAL A 207 -26.57 -12.66 10.78
C VAL A 207 -26.80 -13.05 9.32
N PHE A 208 -26.49 -14.30 8.95
CA PHE A 208 -26.75 -14.81 7.60
C PHE A 208 -28.25 -14.81 7.26
N LEU A 209 -29.11 -15.29 8.17
CA LEU A 209 -30.57 -15.26 7.98
C LEU A 209 -31.07 -13.82 7.78
N LEU A 210 -30.57 -12.87 8.57
CA LEU A 210 -30.97 -11.47 8.50
C LEU A 210 -30.58 -10.82 7.17
N LEU A 211 -29.40 -11.15 6.63
CA LEU A 211 -28.97 -10.69 5.30
C LEU A 211 -29.84 -11.26 4.18
N VAL A 212 -30.22 -12.55 4.26
CA VAL A 212 -31.09 -13.19 3.27
C VAL A 212 -32.48 -12.55 3.26
N VAL A 213 -33.05 -12.26 4.44
CA VAL A 213 -34.35 -11.59 4.56
C VAL A 213 -34.30 -10.17 3.98
N LEU A 214 -33.23 -9.41 4.26
CA LEU A 214 -33.05 -8.06 3.71
C LEU A 214 -32.89 -8.07 2.18
N ALA A 215 -32.14 -9.03 1.64
CA ALA A 215 -31.98 -9.19 0.19
C ALA A 215 -33.33 -9.55 -0.48
N ALA A 216 -34.11 -10.44 0.12
CA ALA A 216 -35.43 -10.81 -0.39
C ALA A 216 -36.43 -9.64 -0.34
N ALA A 217 -36.43 -8.85 0.75
CA ALA A 217 -37.28 -7.67 0.88
C ALA A 217 -36.91 -6.57 -0.12
N GLY A 218 -35.61 -6.35 -0.34
CA GLY A 218 -35.11 -5.40 -1.35
C GLY A 218 -35.46 -5.81 -2.78
N PHE A 219 -35.34 -7.11 -3.09
CA PHE A 219 -35.72 -7.63 -4.41
C PHE A 219 -37.23 -7.52 -4.66
N MET A 220 -38.05 -7.78 -3.64
CA MET A 220 -39.51 -7.63 -3.73
C MET A 220 -39.91 -6.15 -3.91
N ALA A 221 -39.25 -5.22 -3.23
CA ALA A 221 -39.49 -3.79 -3.41
C ALA A 221 -39.14 -3.31 -4.83
N LEU A 222 -38.06 -3.82 -5.42
CA LEU A 222 -37.69 -3.52 -6.82
C LEU A 222 -38.71 -4.07 -7.83
N PHE A 223 -39.32 -5.22 -7.56
CA PHE A 223 -40.34 -5.82 -8.42
C PHE A 223 -41.70 -5.11 -8.34
N LEU A 224 -42.09 -4.57 -7.17
CA LEU A 224 -43.34 -3.82 -7.03
C LEU A 224 -43.25 -2.38 -7.54
N SER A 225 -42.07 -1.78 -7.64
CA SER A 225 -41.88 -0.43 -8.21
C SER A 225 -41.73 -0.41 -9.75
N GLY A 226 -41.77 -1.57 -10.40
CA GLY A 226 -41.58 -1.72 -11.86
C GLY A 226 -42.84 -2.03 -12.67
N SER A 227 -44.04 -1.93 -12.09
CA SER A 227 -45.32 -2.19 -12.78
C SER A 227 -46.23 -0.98 -12.84
#